data_AF-A0A2N1MFS7-F1
#
_entry.id   AF-A0A2N1MFS7-F1
#
_cell.length_a   1.000
_cell.length_b   1.000
_cell.length_c   1.000
_cell.angle_alpha   90.00
_cell.angle_beta   90.00
_cell.angle_gamma   90.00
#
_symmetry.space_group_name_H-M   'P 1'
#
loop_
_entity.id
_entity.type
_entity.pdbx_description
1 polymer ?
#
loop_
_entity_poly.entity_id
_entity_poly.type
_entity_poly.pdbx_seq_one_letter_code
_entity_poly.pdbx_strand_id
1 'polypeptide(L)'
;AYQNLFEDLFNCIERDTGETFSFYHIHGKGLECIIADQHKGQALGMLKIYIMSLGQYLSSKYPHLAPVEHLQYIYKLCQVHYKR
;
A
#
# COMPACT_ATOMS: atom_id res chain seq x y z
N ALA A 1 9.74 10.04 -8.80
CA ALA A 1 10.19 10.50 -7.48
C ALA A 1 9.64 9.66 -6.32
N TYR A 2 8.40 9.14 -6.38
CA TYR A 2 7.80 8.40 -5.26
C TYR A 2 7.92 6.86 -5.31
N GLN A 3 8.41 6.27 -6.40
CA GLN A 3 8.58 4.82 -6.54
C GLN A 3 9.47 4.24 -5.43
N ASN A 4 10.58 4.91 -5.14
CA ASN A 4 11.56 4.44 -4.17
C ASN A 4 11.07 4.54 -2.72
N LEU A 5 10.04 5.36 -2.45
CA LEU A 5 9.56 5.57 -1.08
C LEU A 5 9.08 4.26 -0.43
N PHE A 6 8.33 3.45 -1.18
CA PHE A 6 7.82 2.18 -0.66
C PHE A 6 8.90 1.12 -0.60
N GLU A 7 9.80 1.10 -1.57
CA GLU A 7 10.95 0.21 -1.55
C GLU A 7 11.84 0.49 -0.34
N ASP A 8 12.18 1.76 -0.09
CA ASP A 8 12.96 2.18 1.08
C ASP A 8 12.23 1.88 2.39
N LEU A 9 10.91 2.10 2.44
CA LEU A 9 10.08 1.80 3.61
C LEU A 9 10.10 0.31 3.93
N PHE A 10 9.83 -0.55 2.95
CA PHE A 10 9.81 -2.00 3.16
C PHE A 10 11.22 -2.52 3.46
N ASN A 11 12.26 -2.02 2.79
CA ASN A 11 13.64 -2.36 3.10
C ASN A 11 14.02 -1.97 4.54
N CYS A 12 13.56 -0.83 5.04
CA CYS A 12 13.75 -0.45 6.44
C CYS A 12 13.06 -1.43 7.38
N ILE A 13 11.80 -1.80 7.11
CA ILE A 13 11.06 -2.76 7.93
C ILE A 13 11.74 -4.13 7.91
N GLU A 14 12.18 -4.61 6.75
CA GLU A 14 12.89 -5.90 6.62
C GLU A 14 14.21 -5.88 7.39
N ARG A 15 14.94 -4.76 7.36
CA ARG A 15 16.18 -4.60 8.14
C ARG A 15 15.91 -4.58 9.65
N ASP A 16 14.86 -3.91 10.09
CA ASP A 16 14.55 -3.76 11.50
C ASP A 16 13.96 -5.04 12.11
N THR A 17 13.21 -5.80 11.32
CA THR A 17 12.58 -7.07 11.75
C THR A 17 13.46 -8.29 11.48
N GLY A 18 14.40 -8.21 10.54
CA GLY A 18 15.17 -9.35 10.05
C GLY A 18 14.36 -10.33 9.18
N GLU A 19 13.09 -10.00 8.87
CA GLU A 19 12.19 -10.85 8.09
C GLU A 19 11.81 -10.20 6.76
N THR A 20 11.62 -11.01 5.71
CA THR A 20 11.15 -10.51 4.42
C THR A 20 9.69 -10.05 4.51
N PHE A 21 9.44 -8.83 4.05
CA PHE A 21 8.13 -8.21 4.09
C PHE A 21 7.19 -8.93 3.11
N SER A 22 6.07 -9.39 3.66
CA SER A 22 5.06 -10.17 2.92
C SER A 22 3.72 -9.45 2.94
N PHE A 23 2.98 -9.57 1.84
CA PHE A 23 1.58 -9.15 1.75
C PHE A 23 0.67 -10.36 1.94
N TYR A 24 -0.36 -10.21 2.77
CA TYR A 24 -1.26 -11.30 3.13
C TYR A 24 -2.01 -11.85 1.92
N HIS A 25 -2.50 -11.00 1.02
CA HIS A 25 -3.26 -11.43 -0.16
C HIS A 25 -2.41 -12.19 -1.20
N ILE A 26 -1.08 -12.19 -1.05
CA ILE A 26 -0.14 -12.91 -1.93
C ILE A 26 0.41 -14.17 -1.22
N HIS A 27 0.81 -14.05 0.05
CA HIS A 27 1.56 -15.11 0.76
C HIS A 27 0.77 -15.75 1.92
N GLY A 28 -0.45 -15.27 2.21
CA GLY A 28 -1.23 -15.71 3.37
C GLY A 28 -0.68 -15.23 4.72
N LYS A 29 0.30 -14.31 4.72
CA LYS A 29 0.92 -13.72 5.91
C LYS A 29 1.43 -12.30 5.66
N GLY A 30 1.60 -11.54 6.74
CA GLY A 30 2.14 -10.17 6.70
C GLY A 30 1.04 -9.11 6.61
N LEU A 31 1.25 -8.07 5.81
CA LEU A 31 0.35 -6.92 5.75
C LEU A 31 -0.99 -7.31 5.10
N GLU A 32 -2.08 -7.23 5.87
CA GLU A 32 -3.44 -7.48 5.37
C GLU A 32 -4.02 -6.30 4.62
N CYS A 33 -4.09 -5.12 5.26
CA CYS A 33 -4.67 -3.95 4.64
C CYS A 33 -4.13 -2.65 5.23
N ILE A 34 -4.30 -1.58 4.45
CA ILE A 34 -3.98 -0.21 4.77
C ILE A 34 -5.30 0.54 4.79
N ILE A 35 -5.65 1.05 5.97
CA ILE A 35 -6.87 1.83 6.17
C ILE A 35 -6.50 3.30 6.05
N ALA A 36 -7.03 3.97 5.03
CA ALA A 36 -6.82 5.41 4.85
C ALA A 36 -8.05 6.20 5.29
N ASP A 37 -7.78 7.29 6.01
CA ASP A 37 -8.77 8.30 6.32
C ASP A 37 -8.86 9.31 5.17
N GLN A 38 -10.01 9.35 4.50
CA GLN A 38 -10.25 10.30 3.42
C GLN A 38 -10.98 11.53 3.99
N HIS A 39 -10.24 12.41 4.65
CA HIS A 39 -10.77 13.73 5.00
C HIS A 39 -10.82 14.62 3.74
N LYS A 40 -11.97 15.26 3.47
CA LYS A 40 -12.28 16.03 2.24
C LYS A 40 -11.24 17.08 1.82
N GLY A 41 -10.42 17.59 2.75
CA GLY A 41 -9.58 18.77 2.52
C GLY A 41 -8.18 18.53 1.92
N GLN A 42 -7.55 17.37 2.13
CA GLN A 42 -6.11 17.21 1.80
C GLN A 42 -5.71 15.80 1.34
N ALA A 43 -6.51 14.77 1.62
CA ALA A 43 -6.09 13.39 1.40
C ALA A 43 -6.14 12.94 -0.05
N LEU A 44 -6.96 13.54 -0.93
CA LEU A 44 -7.18 13.03 -2.30
C LEU A 44 -5.91 13.05 -3.18
N GLY A 45 -5.11 14.11 -3.10
CA GLY A 45 -3.87 14.24 -3.88
C GLY A 45 -2.78 13.29 -3.38
N MET A 46 -2.54 13.27 -2.06
CA MET A 46 -1.57 12.37 -1.43
C MET A 46 -1.98 10.91 -1.59
N LEU A 47 -3.28 10.61 -1.49
CA LEU A 47 -3.82 9.28 -1.69
C LEU A 47 -3.54 8.77 -3.10
N LYS A 48 -3.75 9.61 -4.12
CA LYS A 48 -3.48 9.23 -5.51
C LYS A 48 -1.99 8.92 -5.71
N ILE A 49 -1.10 9.74 -5.13
CA ILE A 49 0.35 9.50 -5.18
C ILE A 49 0.71 8.19 -4.46
N TYR A 50 0.12 7.95 -3.28
CA TYR A 50 0.32 6.74 -2.48
C TYR A 50 -0.12 5.48 -3.25
N ILE A 51 -1.34 5.48 -3.78
CA ILE A 51 -1.92 4.39 -4.57
C ILE A 51 -1.08 4.11 -5.81
N MET A 52 -0.68 5.15 -6.56
CA MET A 52 0.14 4.97 -7.76
C MET A 52 1.51 4.39 -7.44
N SER A 53 2.16 4.88 -6.38
CA SER A 53 3.53 4.46 -6.04
C SER A 53 3.54 3.06 -5.43
N LEU A 54 2.54 2.71 -4.61
CA LEU A 54 2.34 1.36 -4.09
C LEU A 54 1.99 0.38 -5.24
N GLY A 55 1.11 0.78 -6.16
CA GLY A 55 0.77 -0.01 -7.33
C GLY A 55 1.99 -0.29 -8.21
N GLN A 56 2.85 0.71 -8.45
CA GLN A 56 4.09 0.54 -9.20
C GLN A 56 5.08 -0.40 -8.51
N TYR A 57 5.26 -0.26 -7.19
CA TYR A 57 6.10 -1.16 -6.39
C TYR A 57 5.61 -2.62 -6.50
N LEU A 58 4.30 -2.81 -6.30
CA LEU A 58 3.69 -4.14 -6.34
C LEU A 58 3.75 -4.77 -7.72
N SER A 59 3.48 -4.02 -8.79
CA SER A 59 3.59 -4.53 -10.16
C SER A 59 5.02 -4.87 -10.55
N SER A 60 6.02 -4.17 -10.01
CA SER A 60 7.43 -4.54 -10.21
C SER A 60 7.79 -5.85 -9.51
N LYS A 61 7.28 -6.06 -8.29
CA LYS A 61 7.60 -7.25 -7.46
C LYS A 61 6.74 -8.47 -7.81
N TYR A 62 5.53 -8.25 -8.28
CA TYR A 62 4.52 -9.27 -8.59
C TYR A 62 3.89 -8.99 -9.97
N PRO A 63 4.63 -9.20 -11.07
CA PRO A 63 4.17 -8.86 -12.42
C PRO A 63 2.98 -9.71 -12.92
N HIS A 64 2.63 -10.78 -12.20
CA HIS A 64 1.51 -11.65 -12.49
C HIS A 64 0.15 -11.11 -12.00
N LEU A 65 0.14 -10.00 -11.25
CA LEU A 65 -1.06 -9.36 -10.72
C LEU A 65 -1.13 -7.91 -11.21
N ALA A 66 -2.31 -7.48 -11.65
CA ALA A 66 -2.51 -6.10 -12.08
C ALA A 66 -2.47 -5.16 -10.85
N PRO A 67 -1.98 -3.92 -11.01
CA PRO A 67 -1.93 -2.96 -9.89
C PRO A 67 -3.30 -2.72 -9.25
N VAL A 68 -4.38 -2.79 -10.03
CA VAL A 68 -5.74 -2.62 -9.52
C VAL A 68 -6.18 -3.78 -8.62
N GLU A 69 -5.74 -5.01 -8.92
CA GLU A 69 -6.06 -6.19 -8.13
C GLU A 69 -5.36 -6.12 -6.77
N HIS A 70 -4.09 -5.73 -6.75
CA HIS A 70 -3.35 -5.46 -5.51
C HIS A 70 -4.05 -4.43 -4.62
N LEU A 71 -4.52 -3.33 -5.22
CA LEU A 71 -5.17 -2.24 -4.50
C LEU A 71 -6.50 -2.66 -3.89
N GLN A 72 -7.27 -3.52 -4.55
CA GLN A 72 -8.55 -4.00 -4.00
C GLN A 72 -8.37 -4.80 -2.70
N TYR A 73 -7.30 -5.57 -2.58
CA TYR A 73 -7.03 -6.36 -1.38
C TYR A 73 -6.40 -5.52 -0.26
N ILE A 74 -5.48 -4.63 -0.60
CA ILE A 74 -4.70 -3.88 0.39
C ILE A 74 -5.44 -2.62 0.86
N TYR A 75 -6.11 -1.88 -0.01
CA TYR A 75 -6.58 -0.53 0.33
C TYR A 75 -8.03 -0.50 0.80
N LYS A 76 -8.26 0.02 2.02
CA LYS A 76 -9.61 0.20 2.58
C LYS A 76 -9.83 1.65 3.01
N LEU A 77 -11.00 2.20 2.68
CA LEU A 77 -11.41 3.53 3.13
C LEU A 77 -12.05 3.46 4.51
N CYS A 78 -11.59 4.31 5.43
CA CYS A 78 -12.25 4.49 6.72
C CYS A 78 -13.58 5.23 6.56
N GLN A 79 -14.67 4.47 6.48
CA GLN A 79 -16.02 5.00 6.31
C GLN A 79 -16.51 5.82 7.53
N VAL A 80 -15.97 5.55 8.72
CA VAL A 80 -16.36 6.24 9.97
C VAL A 80 -15.94 7.71 9.93
N HIS A 81 -14.73 7.99 9.44
CA HIS A 81 -14.23 9.37 9.33
C HIS A 81 -14.64 10.06 8.03
N TYR A 82 -14.85 9.32 6.94
CA TYR A 82 -15.38 9.89 5.69
C TYR A 82 -16.78 10.50 5.85
N LYS A 83 -17.58 9.97 6.78
CA LYS A 83 -18.98 10.41 7.02
C LYS A 83 -19.14 11.43 8.15
N ARG A 84 -18.07 11.76 8.88
CA ARG A 84 -18.07 12.85 9.86
C ARG A 84 -17.84 14.18 9.16
#